data_AF-A0A4P7WZS9-F1
#
_entry.id   AF-A0A4P7WZS9-F1
#
_cell.length_a   1.000
_cell.length_b   1.000
_cell.length_c   1.000
_cell.angle_alpha   90.00
_cell.angle_beta   90.00
_cell.angle_gamma   90.00
#
_symmetry.space_group_name_H-M   'P 1'
#
loop_
_entity.id
_entity.type
_entity.pdbx_description
1 polymer ?
#
loop_
_entity_poly.entity_id
_entity_poly.type
_entity_poly.pdbx_seq_one_letter_code
_entity_poly.pdbx_strand_id
1 'polypeptide(L)' 'MLPIEDYELKFYTNARIVSLERRETDFFEDIEVNIKGWNALIFNDEGSIYAIGTKLHMPAGSDTFEIIR' A
#
# COMPACT_ATOMS: atom_id res chain seq x y z
N MET A 1 10.78 -5.61 -1.06
CA MET A 1 10.20 -4.25 -0.88
C MET A 1 10.83 -3.33 -1.91
N LEU A 2 10.03 -2.45 -2.53
CA LEU A 2 10.55 -1.45 -3.47
C LEU A 2 11.15 -0.25 -2.70
N PRO A 3 11.95 0.61 -3.35
CA PRO A 3 12.34 1.92 -2.82
C PRO A 3 11.14 2.78 -2.37
N ILE A 4 11.33 3.64 -1.37
CA ILE A 4 10.23 4.44 -0.79
C ILE A 4 9.65 5.45 -1.81
N GLU A 5 10.47 5.86 -2.78
CA GLU A 5 10.13 6.77 -3.86
C GLU A 5 9.07 6.20 -4.82
N ASP A 6 8.96 4.87 -4.89
CA ASP A 6 7.97 4.16 -5.70
C ASP A 6 6.58 4.12 -5.05
N TYR A 7 6.46 4.69 -3.84
CA TYR A 7 5.23 4.76 -3.10
C TYR A 7 4.67 6.19 -3.04
N GLU A 8 3.37 6.26 -2.80
CA GLU A 8 2.62 7.47 -2.56
C GLU A 8 1.71 7.25 -1.35
N LEU A 9 1.76 8.17 -0.39
CA LEU A 9 0.83 8.16 0.74
C LEU A 9 -0.50 8.79 0.30
N LYS A 10 -1.55 7.98 0.22
CA LYS A 10 -2.91 8.42 -0.09
C LYS A 10 -3.70 8.70 1.18
N PHE A 11 -4.42 9.82 1.17
CA PHE A 11 -5.29 10.23 2.26
C PHE A 11 -6.76 10.10 1.83
N TYR A 12 -7.57 9.57 2.73
CA TYR A 12 -9.01 9.41 2.59
C TYR A 12 -9.71 10.00 3.80
N THR A 13 -11.00 10.31 3.66
CA THR A 13 -11.88 10.72 4.77
C THR A 13 -11.26 11.83 5.63
N ASN A 14 -10.95 12.98 5.01
CA ASN A 14 -10.32 14.13 5.67
C ASN A 14 -9.01 13.78 6.42
N ALA A 15 -8.15 12.99 5.78
CA ALA A 15 -6.87 12.52 6.32
C ALA A 15 -6.96 11.63 7.56
N ARG A 16 -8.14 11.08 7.88
CA ARG A 16 -8.30 10.12 8.98
C ARG A 16 -7.97 8.69 8.59
N ILE A 17 -7.96 8.39 7.29
CA ILE A 17 -7.56 7.09 6.78
C ILE A 17 -6.43 7.31 5.77
N VAL A 18 -5.36 6.53 5.87
CA VAL A 18 -4.24 6.58 4.95
C VAL A 18 -3.88 5.20 4.42
N SER A 19 -3.33 5.17 3.22
CA SER A 19 -2.81 3.97 2.56
C SER A 19 -1.49 4.33 1.90
N LEU A 20 -0.48 3.48 2.06
CA LEU A 20 0.74 3.58 1.28
C LEU A 20 0.53 2.75 0.01
N GLU A 21 0.42 3.43 -1.12
CA GLU A 21 0.12 2.81 -2.42
C GLU A 21 1.32 2.93 -3.36
N ARG A 22 1.46 1.98 -4.29
CA ARG A 22 2.52 2.06 -5.32
C ARG A 22 2.13 3.02 -6.43
N ARG A 23 3.10 3.77 -6.95
CA ARG A 23 2.91 4.74 -8.04
C ARG A 23 2.67 4.03 -9.37
N GLU A 24 3.69 3.41 -9.92
CA GLU A 24 3.67 2.57 -11.12
C GLU A 24 4.83 1.58 -10.98
N THR A 25 4.62 0.35 -11.45
CA THR A 25 5.68 -0.65 -11.50
C THR A 25 5.38 -1.56 -12.67
N ASP A 26 6.36 -1.74 -13.56
CA ASP A 26 6.23 -2.64 -14.71
C ASP A 26 6.48 -4.11 -14.32
N PHE A 27 7.27 -4.32 -13.27
CA PHE A 27 7.65 -5.64 -12.76
C PHE A 27 7.60 -5.73 -11.24
N PHE A 28 7.17 -6.87 -10.71
CA PHE A 28 7.36 -7.23 -9.31
C PHE A 28 7.97 -8.62 -9.22
N GLU A 29 9.15 -8.74 -8.60
CA GLU A 29 9.87 -10.02 -8.49
C GLU A 29 10.00 -10.75 -9.83
N ASP A 30 10.44 -10.01 -10.86
CA ASP A 30 10.63 -10.50 -12.24
C ASP A 30 9.33 -10.90 -12.98
N ILE A 31 8.16 -10.67 -12.38
CA ILE A 31 6.85 -10.88 -13.02
C ILE A 31 6.38 -9.56 -13.63
N GLU A 32 6.07 -9.56 -14.93
CA GLU A 32 5.46 -8.42 -15.61
C GLU A 32 4.03 -8.21 -15.09
N VAL A 33 3.83 -7.17 -14.29
CA VAL A 33 2.54 -6.91 -13.63
C VAL A 33 2.42 -5.44 -13.25
N ASN A 34 1.30 -4.83 -13.61
CA ASN A 34 1.00 -3.47 -13.21
C ASN A 34 0.31 -3.45 -11.83
N ILE A 35 1.08 -3.16 -10.79
CA ILE A 35 0.61 -3.05 -9.40
C ILE A 35 0.39 -1.59 -8.94
N LYS A 36 0.17 -0.67 -9.88
CA LYS A 36 -0.21 0.72 -9.59
C LYS A 36 -1.43 0.78 -8.66
N GLY A 37 -1.33 1.57 -7.60
CA GLY A 37 -2.39 1.72 -6.60
C GLY A 37 -2.51 0.57 -5.59
N TRP A 38 -1.72 -0.50 -5.74
CA TRP A 38 -1.76 -1.62 -4.79
C TRP A 38 -1.13 -1.22 -3.45
N ASN A 39 -1.67 -1.81 -2.38
CA ASN A 39 -1.17 -1.60 -1.02
C ASN A 39 0.30 -2.01 -0.90
N ALA A 40 1.10 -1.27 -0.13
CA ALA A 40 2.51 -1.58 0.11
C ALA A 40 2.78 -3.03 0.53
N LEU A 41 1.86 -3.66 1.26
CA LEU A 41 1.93 -5.07 1.62
C LEU A 41 1.38 -5.94 0.50
N ILE A 42 2.29 -6.56 -0.25
CA ILE A 42 1.98 -7.59 -1.24
C ILE A 42 2.86 -8.81 -0.99
N PHE A 43 2.41 -9.96 -1.47
CA PHE A 43 3.20 -11.18 -1.48
C PHE A 43 2.98 -11.93 -2.80
N ASN A 44 3.97 -12.72 -3.15
CA ASN A 44 3.93 -13.66 -4.26
C ASN A 44 3.70 -15.06 -3.69
N ASP A 45 2.70 -15.75 -4.21
CA ASP A 45 2.38 -17.14 -3.88
C ASP A 45 2.26 -17.92 -5.18
N GLU A 46 3.23 -18.80 -5.43
CA GLU A 46 3.34 -19.65 -6.63
C GLU A 46 3.20 -18.89 -7.97
N GLY A 47 3.74 -17.66 -8.05
CA GLY A 47 3.70 -16.82 -9.26
C GLY A 47 2.44 -15.95 -9.37
N SER A 48 1.55 -16.03 -8.38
CA SER A 48 0.39 -15.13 -8.25
C SER A 48 0.68 -14.05 -7.22
N ILE A 49 0.40 -12.79 -7.58
CA ILE A 49 0.68 -11.64 -6.72
C ILE A 49 -0.60 -11.18 -6.04
N TYR A 50 -0.54 -11.04 -4.72
CA TYR A 50 -1.68 -10.65 -3.89
C TYR A 50 -1.36 -9.40 -3.08
N ALA A 51 -2.36 -8.53 -2.95
CA ALA A 51 -2.30 -7.38 -2.03
C ALA A 51 -3.04 -7.66 -0.73
N ILE A 52 -2.41 -7.29 0.39
CA ILE A 52 -3.08 -7.24 1.69
C ILE A 52 -3.67 -5.82 1.81
N GLY A 53 -4.98 -5.71 1.67
CA GLY A 53 -5.72 -4.45 1.75
C GLY A 53 -5.68 -3.82 3.15
N THR A 54 -4.56 -3.21 3.51
CA THR A 54 -4.34 -2.65 4.85
C THR A 54 -4.54 -1.14 4.81
N LYS A 55 -5.47 -0.63 5.61
CA LYS A 55 -5.62 0.82 5.79
C LYS A 55 -5.19 1.20 7.19
N LEU A 56 -4.55 2.36 7.30
CA LEU A 56 -4.17 2.95 8.56
C LEU A 56 -5.18 4.02 8.93
N HIS A 57 -5.71 4.00 10.13
CA HIS A 57 -6.61 5.02 10.65
C HIS A 57 -5.90 5.85 11.71
N MET A 58 -6.10 7.17 11.66
CA MET A 58 -5.65 8.09 12.70
C MET A 58 -6.85 8.49 13.56
N PRO A 59 -6.97 7.95 14.79
CA PRO A 59 -8.02 8.36 15.71
C PRO A 59 -8.00 9.87 15.98
N ALA A 60 -9.17 10.42 16.31
CA ALA A 60 -9.25 11.84 16.65
C ALA A 60 -8.41 12.14 17.91
N GLY A 61 -7.52 13.14 17.82
CA GLY A 61 -6.61 13.50 18.90
C GLY A 61 -5.41 12.56 19.07
N SER A 62 -5.15 11.69 18.10
CA SER A 62 -3.97 10.83 18.05
C SER A 62 -2.94 11.39 17.08
N ASP A 63 -1.67 11.27 17.44
CA ASP A 63 -0.52 11.50 16.55
C ASP A 63 -0.02 10.20 15.90
N THR A 64 -0.67 9.07 16.20
CA THR A 64 -0.30 7.74 15.71
C THR A 64 -1.41 7.10 14.88
N PHE A 65 -1.00 6.30 13.90
CA PHE A 65 -1.89 5.49 13.08
C PHE A 65 -2.06 4.07 13.64
N GLU A 66 -3.27 3.54 13.52
CA GLU A 66 -3.64 2.17 13.87
C GLU A 66 -4.01 1.38 12.61
N ILE A 67 -3.73 0.07 12.62
CA ILE A 67 -4.09 -0.81 11.50
C ILE A 67 -5.57 -1.17 11.60
N ILE A 68 -6.33 -0.93 10.54
CA ILE A 68 -7.66 -1.50 10.34
C ILE A 68 -7.55 -2.60 9.28
N ARG A 69 -8.02 -3.80 9.62
CA ARG A 69 -8.12 -4.98 8.74
C ARG A 69 -9.57 -5.37 8.57
#